data_AF-A0A4U5MIZ6-F1
#
_entry.id   AF-A0A4U5MIZ6-F1
#
_cell.length_a   1.000
_cell.length_b   1.000
_cell.length_c   1.000
_cell.angle_alpha   90.00
_cell.angle_beta   90.00
_cell.angle_gamma   90.00
#
_symmetry.space_group_name_H-M   'P 1'
#
loop_
_entity.id
_entity.type
_entity.pdbx_description
1 polymer ?
#
loop_
_entity_poly.entity_id
_entity_poly.type
_entity_poly.pdbx_seq_one_letter_code
_entity_poly.pdbx_strand_id
1 'polypeptide(L)'
;MGSVVLKACKAPCTEEPKYSMLCNKVPVCLDLAQHSGNNWYHRIGGFTRNYDWQTFALFVEPSRCEFTHVNFEPWKTNPKKSGATSITNDNLYGNLLPMILPELCENATINVFGPCDYTLIYQFILAKQVKNVYINYGPGLDRILYDIRSQDNFVQLTLAGDWPDHCSRYLESLAKRDKSNYIDLQNSNLLISANVVKVVVDRWKKADGNLKIEVIGKHIFGPDEVNDLFELSDMKNHQNVKCYSMEIKTGRFGLVLNVEQNRLNLKNVAYY
;
A
#
# COMPACT_ATOMS: atom_id res chain seq x y z
N MET A 1 5.87 -25.19 25.14
CA MET A 1 5.14 -23.92 25.01
C MET A 1 6.14 -22.84 24.65
N GLY A 2 6.30 -22.55 23.36
CA GLY A 2 7.29 -21.57 22.87
C GLY A 2 6.65 -20.21 22.65
N SER A 3 7.15 -19.19 23.33
CA SER A 3 6.81 -17.78 23.10
C SER A 3 7.44 -17.31 21.79
N VAL A 4 6.62 -16.85 20.84
CA VAL A 4 7.10 -16.13 19.65
C VAL A 4 7.13 -14.65 19.98
N VAL A 5 8.33 -14.10 20.14
CA VAL A 5 8.56 -12.67 20.25
C VAL A 5 8.53 -12.07 18.85
N LEU A 6 7.46 -11.35 18.52
CA LEU A 6 7.40 -10.52 17.32
C LEU A 6 8.38 -9.35 17.48
N LYS A 7 9.55 -9.44 16.85
CA LYS A 7 10.42 -8.28 16.65
C LYS A 7 9.73 -7.36 15.64
N ALA A 8 9.35 -6.17 16.09
CA ALA A 8 8.97 -5.08 15.20
C ALA A 8 10.14 -4.80 14.25
N CYS A 9 9.92 -4.97 12.94
CA CYS A 9 10.80 -4.44 11.93
C CYS A 9 10.78 -2.92 12.05
N LYS A 10 11.86 -2.32 12.59
CA LYS A 10 12.14 -0.92 12.34
C LYS A 10 12.40 -0.80 10.85
N ALA A 11 11.52 -0.14 10.11
CA ALA A 11 11.85 0.34 8.78
C ALA A 11 13.10 1.24 8.92
N PRO A 12 14.19 1.00 8.16
CA PRO A 12 15.31 1.90 8.14
C PRO A 12 14.91 3.18 7.41
N CYS A 13 14.65 4.26 8.15
CA CYS A 13 14.60 5.62 7.61
C CYS A 13 16.02 6.15 7.30
N THR A 14 16.82 5.41 6.53
CA THR A 14 18.25 5.76 6.31
C THR A 14 18.70 5.58 4.86
N GLU A 15 17.87 5.95 3.89
CA GLU A 15 18.38 6.31 2.58
C GLU A 15 17.98 7.75 2.28
N GLU A 16 18.97 8.64 2.23
CA GLU A 16 18.80 10.02 1.80
C GLU A 16 18.34 10.01 0.34
N PRO A 17 17.14 10.50 0.00
CA PRO A 17 16.79 10.69 -1.39
C PRO A 17 17.66 11.80 -1.96
N LYS A 18 18.28 11.54 -3.11
CA LYS A 18 18.95 12.59 -3.90
C LYS A 18 17.90 13.63 -4.33
N TYR A 19 17.86 14.75 -3.61
CA TYR A 19 16.94 15.85 -3.88
C TYR A 19 17.16 16.42 -5.29
N SER A 20 16.11 16.44 -6.11
CA SER A 20 16.02 17.38 -7.23
C SER A 20 15.58 18.74 -6.67
N MET A 21 16.37 19.79 -6.94
CA MET A 21 16.19 21.15 -6.40
C MET A 21 15.00 21.92 -7.00
N LEU A 22 13.84 21.29 -7.20
CA LEU A 22 12.72 21.94 -7.89
C LEU A 22 11.48 22.21 -7.01
N CYS A 23 11.45 21.76 -5.76
CA CYS A 23 10.44 22.18 -4.77
C CYS A 23 11.06 22.22 -3.36
N ASN A 24 11.17 23.41 -2.75
CA ASN A 24 11.77 23.62 -1.42
C ASN A 24 10.86 23.23 -0.24
N LYS A 25 9.98 22.25 -0.41
CA LYS A 25 9.10 21.80 0.68
C LYS A 25 9.81 20.81 1.57
N VAL A 26 9.58 20.91 2.87
CA VAL A 26 10.12 19.99 3.87
C VAL A 26 9.18 18.79 3.97
N PRO A 27 9.62 17.56 3.65
CA PRO A 27 8.77 16.40 3.85
C PRO A 27 8.53 16.14 5.34
N VAL A 28 7.27 15.84 5.64
CA VAL A 28 6.77 15.56 6.99
C VAL A 28 5.88 14.31 6.99
N CYS A 29 5.74 13.71 8.17
CA CYS A 29 4.87 12.55 8.40
C CYS A 29 3.81 12.91 9.45
N LEU A 30 2.58 12.46 9.23
CA LEU A 30 1.53 12.50 10.24
C LEU A 30 1.33 11.10 10.82
N ASP A 31 1.42 10.95 12.13
CA ASP A 31 0.98 9.74 12.83
C ASP A 31 -0.31 10.03 13.59
N LEU A 32 -1.26 9.12 13.50
CA LEU A 32 -2.56 9.16 14.16
C LEU A 32 -2.81 7.84 14.87
N ALA A 33 -3.29 7.87 16.11
CA ALA A 33 -3.74 6.68 16.82
C ALA A 33 -5.04 6.98 17.56
N GLN A 34 -6.08 6.20 17.34
CA GLN A 34 -7.34 6.42 18.06
C GLN A 34 -7.13 6.12 19.54
N HIS A 35 -7.55 7.04 20.42
CA HIS A 35 -7.42 6.94 21.88
C HIS A 35 -8.77 6.85 22.60
N SER A 36 -9.86 7.24 21.95
CA SER A 36 -11.24 6.98 22.39
C SER A 36 -12.15 7.20 21.19
N GLY A 37 -13.47 7.01 21.36
CA GLY A 37 -14.43 7.31 20.30
C GLY A 37 -14.30 8.76 19.76
N ASN A 38 -13.93 9.70 20.63
CA ASN A 38 -13.87 11.13 20.31
C ASN A 38 -12.47 11.76 20.34
N ASN A 39 -11.42 10.98 20.61
CA ASN A 39 -10.06 11.52 20.71
C ASN A 39 -9.05 10.64 20.00
N TRP A 40 -8.06 11.32 19.44
CA TRP A 40 -6.91 10.73 18.77
C TRP A 40 -5.64 11.24 19.42
N TYR A 41 -4.63 10.39 19.47
CA TYR A 41 -3.27 10.88 19.54
C TYR A 41 -2.82 11.24 18.14
N HIS A 42 -2.10 12.35 18.02
CA HIS A 42 -1.43 12.73 16.79
C HIS A 42 0.00 13.16 17.06
N ARG A 43 0.81 13.06 16.01
CA ARG A 43 2.17 13.55 15.97
C ARG A 43 2.51 13.97 14.55
N ILE A 44 3.01 15.19 14.38
CA ILE A 44 3.55 15.65 13.10
C ILE A 44 5.08 15.57 13.21
N GLY A 45 5.67 14.57 12.57
CA GLY A 45 7.11 14.35 12.54
C GLY A 45 7.77 15.14 11.42
N GLY A 46 8.67 16.05 11.77
CA GLY A 46 9.65 16.64 10.85
C GLY A 46 11.04 16.01 11.03
N PHE A 47 11.98 16.31 10.14
CA PHE A 47 13.35 15.71 10.14
C PHE A 47 14.09 15.73 11.48
N THR A 48 13.85 16.73 12.32
CA THR A 48 14.62 16.95 13.56
C THR A 48 13.76 17.02 14.82
N ARG A 49 12.44 17.18 14.70
CA ARG A 49 11.52 17.42 15.83
C ARG A 49 10.11 16.92 15.53
N ASN A 50 9.39 16.60 16.60
CA ASN A 50 7.96 16.28 16.58
C ASN A 50 7.16 17.51 17.04
N TYR A 51 6.02 17.74 16.38
CA TYR A 51 5.12 18.85 16.67
C TYR A 51 3.72 18.32 17.00
N ASP A 52 3.03 18.97 17.95
CA ASP A 52 1.58 18.98 17.95
C ASP A 52 1.05 19.89 16.84
N TRP A 53 -0.25 19.85 16.54
CA TRP A 53 -0.79 20.57 15.39
C TRP A 53 -0.82 22.09 15.58
N GLN A 54 -0.97 22.57 16.81
CA GLN A 54 -1.00 24.01 17.09
C GLN A 54 0.40 24.60 16.94
N THR A 55 1.39 23.92 17.52
CA THR A 55 2.81 24.25 17.37
C THR A 55 3.22 24.14 15.89
N PHE A 56 2.77 23.11 15.18
CA PHE A 56 3.01 23.01 13.74
C PHE A 56 2.41 24.21 12.99
N ALA A 57 1.12 24.50 13.17
CA ALA A 57 0.45 25.62 12.48
C ALA A 57 1.06 26.99 12.80
N LEU A 58 1.59 27.18 14.02
CA LEU A 58 2.17 28.45 14.47
C LEU A 58 3.63 28.65 14.02
N PHE A 59 4.44 27.58 14.04
CA PHE A 59 5.89 27.68 13.85
C PHE A 59 6.39 27.10 12.52
N VAL A 60 5.56 26.29 11.87
CA VAL A 60 5.86 25.66 10.59
C VAL A 60 4.77 26.11 9.63
N GLU A 61 5.07 27.07 8.77
CA GLU A 61 4.15 27.46 7.69
C GLU A 61 3.76 26.20 6.91
N PRO A 62 2.49 25.73 6.96
CA PRO A 62 2.13 24.43 6.41
C PRO A 62 2.40 24.35 4.89
N SER A 63 2.31 25.49 4.21
CA SER A 63 2.62 25.66 2.78
C SER A 63 4.09 25.39 2.44
N ARG A 64 5.00 25.36 3.42
CA ARG A 64 6.42 25.01 3.26
C ARG A 64 6.70 23.54 3.51
N CYS A 65 5.67 22.76 3.84
CA CYS A 65 5.79 21.33 4.08
C CYS A 65 5.07 20.52 3.02
N GLU A 66 5.47 19.27 2.90
CA GLU A 66 4.71 18.27 2.13
C GLU A 66 4.54 16.99 2.96
N PHE A 67 3.30 16.54 3.10
CA PHE A 67 2.99 15.33 3.85
C PHE A 67 3.22 14.11 2.96
N THR A 68 4.32 13.41 3.22
CA THR A 68 4.74 12.24 2.44
C THR A 68 4.08 10.96 2.93
N HIS A 69 3.84 10.89 4.24
CA HIS A 69 3.26 9.71 4.89
C HIS A 69 2.19 10.12 5.90
N VAL A 70 1.11 9.35 5.93
CA VAL A 70 0.12 9.38 7.01
C VAL A 70 -0.03 7.97 7.56
N ASN A 71 0.31 7.80 8.83
CA ASN A 71 0.31 6.51 9.52
C ASN A 71 -0.83 6.46 10.53
N PHE A 72 -1.62 5.39 10.48
CA PHE A 72 -2.63 5.06 11.49
C PHE A 72 -2.09 3.91 12.34
N GLU A 73 -1.71 4.21 13.57
CA GLU A 73 -1.07 3.30 14.50
C GLU A 73 -2.10 2.64 15.44
N PRO A 74 -1.84 1.41 15.93
CA PRO A 74 -2.75 0.74 16.83
C PRO A 74 -2.69 1.36 18.23
N TRP A 75 -3.82 1.36 18.93
CA TRP A 75 -4.03 1.87 20.30
C TRP A 75 -2.92 1.58 21.32
N LYS A 76 -2.20 0.45 21.18
CA LYS A 76 -1.20 -0.04 22.13
C LYS A 76 0.19 0.59 21.98
N THR A 77 0.42 1.44 20.98
CA THR A 77 1.67 2.23 20.89
C THR A 77 1.62 3.35 21.92
N ASN A 78 2.11 3.01 23.10
CA ASN A 78 2.19 3.82 24.31
C ASN A 78 2.50 5.32 24.03
N PRO A 79 1.57 6.27 24.23
CA PRO A 79 1.74 7.69 23.92
C PRO A 79 2.87 8.36 24.73
N LYS A 80 3.32 7.71 25.81
CA LYS A 80 4.46 8.16 26.62
C LYS A 80 5.82 7.97 25.93
N LYS A 81 5.89 7.25 24.81
CA LYS A 81 7.10 7.20 23.98
C LYS A 81 6.94 8.21 22.84
N SER A 82 7.62 9.35 22.94
CA SER A 82 8.03 10.26 21.83
C SER A 82 7.16 11.48 21.42
N GLY A 83 6.34 12.04 22.31
CA GLY A 83 5.80 13.39 22.10
C GLY A 83 4.50 13.48 21.28
N ALA A 84 3.69 12.43 21.29
CA ALA A 84 2.32 12.50 20.75
C ALA A 84 1.42 13.31 21.68
N THR A 85 0.52 14.11 21.12
CA THR A 85 -0.47 14.90 21.87
C THR A 85 -1.88 14.46 21.50
N SER A 86 -2.87 14.79 22.34
CA SER A 86 -4.27 14.43 22.10
C SER A 86 -4.98 15.51 21.30
N ILE A 87 -5.85 15.10 20.39
CA ILE A 87 -6.75 15.95 19.61
C ILE A 87 -8.17 15.36 19.60
N THR A 88 -9.18 16.20 19.74
CA THR A 88 -10.59 15.80 19.64
C THR A 88 -11.00 15.60 18.18
N ASN A 89 -12.04 14.81 17.92
CA ASN A 89 -12.61 14.68 16.57
C ASN A 89 -12.93 16.05 15.95
N ASP A 90 -13.52 16.97 16.71
CA ASP A 90 -13.86 18.31 16.20
C ASP A 90 -12.63 19.08 15.69
N ASN A 91 -11.53 19.06 16.45
CA ASN A 91 -10.29 19.71 16.02
C ASN A 91 -9.58 18.93 14.90
N LEU A 92 -9.68 17.60 14.91
CA LEU A 92 -9.12 16.75 13.87
C LEU A 92 -9.77 17.00 12.52
N TYR A 93 -11.11 16.96 12.47
CA TYR A 93 -11.87 17.19 11.24
C TYR A 93 -11.97 18.68 10.88
N GLY A 94 -12.07 19.58 11.86
CA GLY A 94 -12.26 21.01 11.63
C GLY A 94 -10.97 21.79 11.35
N ASN A 95 -9.82 21.36 11.90
CA ASN A 95 -8.57 22.12 11.82
C ASN A 95 -7.42 21.31 11.20
N LEU A 96 -7.10 20.14 11.76
CA LEU A 96 -5.92 19.38 11.33
C LEU A 96 -6.07 18.82 9.90
N LEU A 97 -7.20 18.17 9.61
CA LEU A 97 -7.42 17.53 8.33
C LEU A 97 -7.48 18.53 7.15
N PRO A 98 -8.19 19.68 7.25
CA PRO A 98 -8.17 20.70 6.21
C PRO A 98 -6.79 21.32 5.99
N MET A 99 -5.92 21.33 7.00
CA MET A 99 -4.54 21.80 6.88
C MET A 99 -3.65 20.79 6.15
N ILE A 100 -3.86 19.49 6.37
CA ILE A 100 -2.96 18.43 5.87
C ILE A 100 -3.34 17.98 4.45
N LEU A 101 -4.63 17.76 4.17
CA LEU A 101 -5.06 17.20 2.88
C LEU A 101 -4.55 17.98 1.65
N PRO A 102 -4.55 19.34 1.64
CA PRO A 102 -4.02 20.11 0.53
C PRO A 102 -2.50 19.99 0.38
N GLU A 103 -1.79 19.72 1.48
CA GLU A 103 -0.33 19.68 1.55
C GLU A 103 0.23 18.25 1.42
N LEU A 104 -0.60 17.27 1.11
CA LEU A 104 -0.12 15.93 0.74
C LEU A 104 0.80 16.01 -0.49
N CYS A 105 1.96 15.35 -0.43
CA CYS A 105 2.88 15.33 -1.55
C CYS A 105 2.30 14.52 -2.72
N GLU A 106 2.78 14.79 -3.93
CA GLU A 106 2.51 13.87 -5.04
C GLU A 106 3.12 12.51 -4.71
N ASN A 107 2.33 11.44 -4.77
CA ASN A 107 2.71 10.10 -4.32
C ASN A 107 2.73 9.88 -2.80
N ALA A 108 1.91 10.62 -2.06
CA ALA A 108 1.73 10.39 -0.63
C ALA A 108 1.34 8.94 -0.33
N THR A 109 1.83 8.45 0.81
CA THR A 109 1.65 7.08 1.30
C THR A 109 0.75 7.07 2.53
N ILE A 110 -0.26 6.20 2.53
CA ILE A 110 -1.12 5.97 3.69
C ILE A 110 -0.84 4.57 4.24
N ASN A 111 -0.45 4.49 5.51
CA ASN A 111 -0.21 3.24 6.20
C ASN A 111 -1.25 3.06 7.31
N VAL A 112 -1.90 1.91 7.35
CA VAL A 112 -2.91 1.59 8.36
C VAL A 112 -2.53 0.32 9.11
N PHE A 113 -2.34 0.43 10.42
CA PHE A 113 -1.91 -0.66 11.29
C PHE A 113 -2.96 -0.93 12.37
N GLY A 114 -4.01 -1.68 12.00
CA GLY A 114 -5.02 -2.17 12.95
C GLY A 114 -6.30 -1.34 13.04
N PRO A 115 -7.19 -1.63 14.01
CA PRO A 115 -8.53 -1.07 14.05
C PRO A 115 -8.50 0.41 14.41
N CYS A 116 -9.14 1.21 13.56
CA CYS A 116 -9.34 2.64 13.77
C CYS A 116 -10.61 3.09 13.01
N ASP A 117 -11.11 4.29 13.31
CA ASP A 117 -12.24 4.87 12.61
C ASP A 117 -12.00 4.90 11.09
N TYR A 118 -12.78 4.10 10.36
CA TYR A 118 -12.67 3.97 8.92
C TYR A 118 -12.93 5.30 8.19
N THR A 119 -13.72 6.19 8.79
CA THR A 119 -14.17 7.45 8.16
C THR A 119 -13.00 8.37 7.89
N LEU A 120 -12.09 8.50 8.85
CA LEU A 120 -10.91 9.35 8.72
C LEU A 120 -9.93 8.79 7.69
N ILE A 121 -9.66 7.48 7.77
CA ILE A 121 -8.77 6.79 6.82
C ILE A 121 -9.29 6.96 5.40
N TYR A 122 -10.60 6.79 5.21
CA TYR A 122 -11.23 6.93 3.91
C TYR A 122 -11.04 8.32 3.31
N GLN A 123 -11.12 9.40 4.11
CA GLN A 123 -10.88 10.76 3.63
C GLN A 123 -9.46 10.96 3.09
N PHE A 124 -8.44 10.40 3.75
CA PHE A 124 -7.07 10.45 3.24
C PHE A 124 -6.91 9.64 1.97
N ILE A 125 -7.44 8.42 1.95
CA ILE A 125 -7.39 7.53 0.79
C ILE A 125 -8.06 8.21 -0.43
N LEU A 126 -9.17 8.93 -0.26
CA LEU A 126 -9.81 9.67 -1.36
C LEU A 126 -8.99 10.84 -1.93
N ALA A 127 -7.92 11.27 -1.26
CA ALA A 127 -7.09 12.35 -1.77
C ALA A 127 -6.38 11.94 -3.06
N LYS A 128 -6.43 12.80 -4.09
CA LYS A 128 -5.87 12.51 -5.43
C LYS A 128 -4.35 12.30 -5.39
N GLN A 129 -3.70 12.90 -4.40
CA GLN A 129 -2.26 12.86 -4.14
C GLN A 129 -1.79 11.48 -3.64
N VAL A 130 -2.67 10.72 -2.98
CA VAL A 130 -2.31 9.42 -2.42
C VAL A 130 -2.18 8.40 -3.52
N LYS A 131 -1.00 7.79 -3.61
CA LYS A 131 -0.67 6.76 -4.61
C LYS A 131 -0.34 5.41 -3.99
N ASN A 132 0.14 5.40 -2.75
CA ASN A 132 0.55 4.17 -2.08
C ASN A 132 -0.31 3.97 -0.85
N VAL A 133 -0.95 2.81 -0.75
CA VAL A 133 -1.83 2.47 0.36
C VAL A 133 -1.41 1.12 0.92
N TYR A 134 -1.03 1.10 2.19
CA TYR A 134 -0.75 -0.10 2.95
C TYR A 134 -1.81 -0.26 4.04
N ILE A 135 -2.51 -1.39 4.05
CA ILE A 135 -3.52 -1.70 5.06
C ILE A 135 -3.22 -3.06 5.67
N ASN A 136 -2.83 -3.06 6.95
CA ASN A 136 -2.86 -4.25 7.79
C ASN A 136 -4.24 -4.36 8.45
N TYR A 137 -4.93 -5.45 8.17
CA TYR A 137 -6.32 -5.64 8.55
C TYR A 137 -6.56 -5.47 10.05
N GLY A 138 -7.60 -4.70 10.36
CA GLY A 138 -8.27 -4.67 11.64
C GLY A 138 -9.78 -4.75 11.41
N PRO A 139 -10.55 -5.30 12.36
CA PRO A 139 -12.01 -5.37 12.23
C PRO A 139 -12.64 -4.04 11.81
N GLY A 140 -13.46 -4.05 10.76
CA GLY A 140 -14.13 -2.88 10.19
C GLY A 140 -13.44 -2.24 8.99
N LEU A 141 -12.16 -2.56 8.72
CA LEU A 141 -11.42 -2.04 7.56
C LEU A 141 -11.81 -2.72 6.23
N ASP A 142 -12.55 -3.83 6.27
CA ASP A 142 -13.12 -4.49 5.09
C ASP A 142 -14.01 -3.56 4.26
N ARG A 143 -14.66 -2.58 4.91
CA ARG A 143 -15.45 -1.53 4.25
C ARG A 143 -14.60 -0.64 3.34
N ILE A 144 -13.33 -0.41 3.68
CA ILE A 144 -12.43 0.39 2.84
C ILE A 144 -12.26 -0.28 1.48
N LEU A 145 -12.08 -1.60 1.41
CA LEU A 145 -11.95 -2.30 0.12
C LEU A 145 -13.21 -2.16 -0.74
N TYR A 146 -14.37 -2.17 -0.11
CA TYR A 146 -15.62 -1.89 -0.80
C TYR A 146 -15.58 -0.45 -1.34
N ASP A 147 -15.36 0.56 -0.51
CA ASP A 147 -15.50 1.97 -0.93
C ASP A 147 -14.41 2.42 -1.90
N ILE A 148 -13.18 1.95 -1.73
CA ILE A 148 -12.10 2.33 -2.64
C ILE A 148 -12.30 1.73 -4.01
N ARG A 149 -13.14 0.69 -4.19
CA ARG A 149 -13.22 -0.12 -5.43
C ARG A 149 -13.37 0.71 -6.71
N SER A 150 -14.01 1.88 -6.62
CA SER A 150 -14.29 2.82 -7.71
C SER A 150 -13.26 3.96 -7.88
N GLN A 151 -12.18 3.97 -7.09
CA GLN A 151 -11.18 5.04 -7.11
C GLN A 151 -9.97 4.68 -7.99
N ASP A 152 -9.60 5.53 -8.93
CA ASP A 152 -8.48 5.31 -9.87
C ASP A 152 -7.21 6.12 -9.54
N ASN A 153 -7.05 6.54 -8.28
CA ASN A 153 -5.92 7.37 -7.87
C ASN A 153 -4.68 6.57 -7.46
N PHE A 154 -4.80 5.36 -6.89
CA PHE A 154 -3.66 4.61 -6.35
C PHE A 154 -2.85 3.85 -7.41
N VAL A 155 -1.55 3.79 -7.19
CA VAL A 155 -0.57 3.03 -7.96
C VAL A 155 -0.17 1.74 -7.25
N GLN A 156 -0.04 1.79 -5.92
CA GLN A 156 0.38 0.66 -5.09
C GLN A 156 -0.62 0.39 -3.98
N LEU A 157 -1.02 -0.87 -3.83
CA LEU A 157 -1.88 -1.34 -2.76
C LEU A 157 -1.27 -2.56 -2.08
N THR A 158 -1.00 -2.47 -0.79
CA THR A 158 -0.60 -3.62 0.03
C THR A 158 -1.70 -3.94 1.03
N LEU A 159 -2.17 -5.17 1.01
CA LEU A 159 -3.13 -5.70 1.99
C LEU A 159 -2.42 -6.78 2.81
N ALA A 160 -2.38 -6.59 4.12
CA ALA A 160 -1.77 -7.52 5.06
C ALA A 160 -2.77 -7.91 6.16
N GLY A 161 -2.49 -8.98 6.90
CA GLY A 161 -3.33 -9.49 7.98
C GLY A 161 -4.43 -10.45 7.53
N ASP A 162 -5.31 -10.81 8.47
CA ASP A 162 -6.34 -11.81 8.29
C ASP A 162 -7.68 -11.19 7.86
N TRP A 163 -7.80 -10.91 6.56
CA TRP A 163 -9.00 -10.33 5.96
C TRP A 163 -10.18 -11.33 5.95
N PRO A 164 -11.43 -10.84 6.02
CA PRO A 164 -12.59 -11.69 5.79
C PRO A 164 -12.61 -12.29 4.37
N ASP A 165 -12.99 -13.56 4.23
CA ASP A 165 -12.98 -14.28 2.95
C ASP A 165 -13.72 -13.56 1.82
N HIS A 166 -14.84 -12.90 2.17
CA HIS A 166 -15.65 -12.15 1.22
C HIS A 166 -14.91 -10.97 0.59
N CYS A 167 -13.80 -10.47 1.17
CA CYS A 167 -12.98 -9.42 0.59
C CYS A 167 -12.26 -9.86 -0.69
N SER A 168 -12.06 -11.17 -0.89
CA SER A 168 -11.42 -11.72 -2.10
C SER A 168 -12.16 -11.31 -3.38
N ARG A 169 -13.48 -11.11 -3.31
CA ARG A 169 -14.30 -10.69 -4.46
C ARG A 169 -13.94 -9.30 -4.99
N TYR A 170 -13.28 -8.47 -4.19
CA TYR A 170 -12.89 -7.12 -4.59
C TYR A 170 -11.57 -7.10 -5.37
N LEU A 171 -10.70 -8.10 -5.19
CA LEU A 171 -9.36 -8.12 -5.80
C LEU A 171 -9.39 -7.99 -7.32
N GLU A 172 -10.38 -8.61 -7.97
CA GLU A 172 -10.56 -8.49 -9.42
C GLU A 172 -10.86 -7.04 -9.83
N SER A 173 -11.76 -6.35 -9.11
CA SER A 173 -12.06 -4.94 -9.35
C SER A 173 -10.86 -4.03 -9.08
N LEU A 174 -10.06 -4.34 -8.07
CA LEU A 174 -8.83 -3.59 -7.76
C LEU A 174 -7.80 -3.76 -8.89
N ALA A 175 -7.61 -4.99 -9.39
CA ALA A 175 -6.69 -5.30 -10.48
C ALA A 175 -7.11 -4.69 -11.83
N LYS A 176 -8.41 -4.46 -12.06
CA LYS A 176 -8.94 -3.87 -13.30
C LYS A 176 -8.57 -2.40 -13.48
N ARG A 177 -8.12 -1.71 -12.43
CA ARG A 177 -7.90 -0.25 -12.48
C ARG A 177 -6.70 0.14 -13.31
N ASP A 178 -6.88 1.12 -14.17
CA ASP A 178 -5.84 1.56 -15.12
C ASP A 178 -4.55 2.01 -14.43
N LYS A 179 -4.62 2.65 -13.26
CA LYS A 179 -3.43 3.17 -12.54
C LYS A 179 -2.83 2.21 -11.52
N SER A 180 -3.54 1.15 -11.13
CA SER A 180 -3.06 0.21 -10.14
C SER A 180 -2.02 -0.71 -10.78
N ASN A 181 -0.75 -0.51 -10.43
CA ASN A 181 0.37 -1.24 -11.04
C ASN A 181 1.05 -2.19 -10.06
N TYR A 182 0.70 -2.14 -8.78
CA TYR A 182 1.28 -2.99 -7.76
C TYR A 182 0.22 -3.40 -6.73
N ILE A 183 -0.02 -4.69 -6.57
CA ILE A 183 -0.87 -5.26 -5.52
C ILE A 183 -0.05 -6.28 -4.74
N ASP A 184 0.14 -6.06 -3.44
CA ASP A 184 0.87 -6.99 -2.57
C ASP A 184 -0.05 -7.59 -1.49
N LEU A 185 -0.09 -8.93 -1.48
CA LEU A 185 -0.85 -9.78 -0.59
C LEU A 185 0.06 -10.81 0.12
N GLN A 186 1.40 -10.66 0.10
CA GLN A 186 2.35 -11.63 0.68
C GLN A 186 2.05 -11.97 2.14
N ASN A 187 1.65 -10.95 2.89
CA ASN A 187 1.35 -11.05 4.32
C ASN A 187 -0.17 -11.09 4.59
N SER A 188 -0.96 -11.52 3.62
CA SER A 188 -2.42 -11.67 3.71
C SER A 188 -2.86 -13.13 3.59
N ASN A 189 -4.06 -13.40 4.08
CA ASN A 189 -4.80 -14.64 3.82
C ASN A 189 -5.61 -14.59 2.51
N LEU A 190 -5.75 -13.42 1.86
CA LEU A 190 -6.40 -13.28 0.56
C LEU A 190 -5.60 -13.99 -0.53
N LEU A 191 -6.32 -14.66 -1.44
CA LEU A 191 -5.74 -15.48 -2.50
C LEU A 191 -5.99 -14.87 -3.88
N ILE A 192 -4.98 -14.92 -4.74
CA ILE A 192 -5.06 -14.51 -6.14
C ILE A 192 -5.79 -15.60 -6.93
N SER A 193 -6.87 -15.22 -7.61
CA SER A 193 -7.65 -16.10 -8.48
C SER A 193 -7.20 -16.00 -9.95
N ALA A 194 -7.59 -16.98 -10.78
CA ALA A 194 -7.31 -16.96 -12.21
C ALA A 194 -7.91 -15.71 -12.89
N ASN A 195 -9.07 -15.23 -12.43
CA ASN A 195 -9.68 -13.99 -12.94
C ASN A 195 -8.82 -12.75 -12.68
N VAL A 196 -8.17 -12.65 -11.51
CA VAL A 196 -7.24 -11.55 -11.22
C VAL A 196 -6.07 -11.59 -12.20
N VAL A 197 -5.52 -12.77 -12.48
CA VAL A 197 -4.44 -12.95 -13.46
C VAL A 197 -4.90 -12.54 -14.86
N LYS A 198 -6.07 -13.02 -15.30
CA LYS A 198 -6.66 -12.65 -16.60
C LYS A 198 -6.79 -11.15 -16.77
N VAL A 199 -7.32 -10.46 -15.76
CA VAL A 199 -7.45 -9.00 -15.76
C VAL A 199 -6.11 -8.30 -15.96
N VAL A 200 -5.08 -8.74 -15.24
CA VAL A 200 -3.73 -8.17 -15.34
C VAL A 200 -3.15 -8.41 -16.73
N VAL A 201 -3.30 -9.61 -17.28
CA VAL A 201 -2.85 -9.95 -18.64
C VAL A 201 -3.60 -9.13 -19.69
N ASP A 202 -4.91 -8.98 -19.57
CA ASP A 202 -5.72 -8.18 -20.50
C ASP A 202 -5.29 -6.71 -20.49
N ARG A 203 -5.01 -6.13 -19.32
CA ARG A 203 -4.47 -4.77 -19.21
C ARG A 203 -3.09 -4.63 -19.85
N TRP A 204 -2.22 -5.62 -19.64
CA TRP A 204 -0.90 -5.66 -20.25
C TRP A 204 -0.99 -5.76 -21.78
N LYS A 205 -1.85 -6.64 -22.31
CA LYS A 205 -2.12 -6.77 -23.76
C LYS A 205 -2.67 -5.46 -24.35
N LYS A 206 -3.64 -4.82 -23.67
CA LYS A 206 -4.22 -3.53 -24.08
C LYS A 206 -3.17 -2.41 -24.15
N ALA A 207 -2.11 -2.49 -23.35
CA ALA A 207 -1.00 -1.54 -23.36
C ALA A 207 0.14 -1.94 -24.32
N ASP A 208 -0.11 -2.86 -25.25
CA ASP A 208 0.88 -3.42 -26.18
C ASP A 208 2.15 -3.92 -25.47
N GLY A 209 1.97 -4.44 -24.26
CA GLY A 209 3.04 -4.97 -23.43
C GLY A 209 3.91 -3.93 -22.71
N ASN A 210 3.64 -2.63 -22.85
CA ASN A 210 4.45 -1.55 -22.27
C ASN A 210 4.12 -1.22 -20.81
N LEU A 211 3.11 -1.86 -20.24
CA LEU A 211 2.67 -1.62 -18.87
C LEU A 211 3.31 -2.63 -17.90
N LYS A 212 3.96 -2.13 -16.85
CA LYS A 212 4.44 -2.97 -15.74
C LYS A 212 3.34 -3.10 -14.68
N ILE A 213 2.88 -4.33 -14.44
CA ILE A 213 1.90 -4.67 -13.39
C ILE A 213 2.49 -5.80 -12.54
N GLU A 214 2.40 -5.66 -11.22
CA GLU A 214 2.93 -6.63 -10.27
C GLU A 214 1.82 -7.00 -9.28
N VAL A 215 1.58 -8.30 -9.10
CA VAL A 215 0.57 -8.82 -8.16
C VAL A 215 1.21 -9.94 -7.36
N ILE A 216 1.43 -9.73 -6.07
CA ILE A 216 2.25 -10.61 -5.25
C ILE A 216 1.36 -11.26 -4.19
N GLY A 217 1.46 -12.58 -4.00
CA GLY A 217 0.61 -13.29 -3.05
C GLY A 217 0.46 -14.78 -3.31
N LYS A 218 -0.28 -15.45 -2.44
CA LYS A 218 -0.68 -16.86 -2.62
C LYS A 218 -1.79 -16.94 -3.68
N HIS A 219 -1.88 -18.06 -4.41
CA HIS A 219 -2.90 -18.28 -5.44
C HIS A 219 -3.82 -19.47 -5.10
N ILE A 220 -5.00 -19.52 -5.75
CA ILE A 220 -5.99 -20.60 -5.61
C ILE A 220 -6.37 -21.28 -6.94
N PHE A 221 -5.59 -21.06 -8.00
CA PHE A 221 -5.84 -21.67 -9.32
C PHE A 221 -4.77 -22.71 -9.69
N GLY A 222 -5.14 -23.65 -10.55
CA GLY A 222 -4.24 -24.59 -11.20
C GLY A 222 -3.62 -24.05 -12.50
N PRO A 223 -2.58 -24.71 -13.03
CA PRO A 223 -1.92 -24.30 -14.28
C PRO A 223 -2.89 -24.15 -15.47
N ASP A 224 -3.80 -25.12 -15.62
CA ASP A 224 -4.70 -25.19 -16.77
C ASP A 224 -5.66 -24.00 -16.87
N GLU A 225 -6.01 -23.38 -15.75
CA GLU A 225 -6.92 -22.22 -15.69
C GLU A 225 -6.29 -20.94 -16.25
N VAL A 226 -4.95 -20.88 -16.34
CA VAL A 226 -4.22 -19.68 -16.79
C VAL A 226 -3.39 -19.92 -18.05
N ASN A 227 -3.23 -21.18 -18.49
CA ASN A 227 -2.42 -21.54 -19.65
C ASN A 227 -2.85 -20.78 -20.92
N ASP A 228 -4.14 -20.73 -21.20
CA ASP A 228 -4.69 -20.12 -22.42
C ASP A 228 -4.64 -18.58 -22.43
N LEU A 229 -4.36 -17.95 -21.28
CA LEU A 229 -4.22 -16.48 -21.20
C LEU A 229 -2.95 -15.99 -21.90
N PHE A 230 -1.95 -16.84 -21.97
CA PHE A 230 -0.66 -16.56 -22.56
C PHE A 230 -0.64 -17.15 -23.97
N GLU A 231 -0.83 -16.30 -24.99
CA GLU A 231 -0.72 -16.72 -26.38
C GLU A 231 0.69 -17.24 -26.65
N LEU A 232 0.76 -18.56 -26.82
CA LEU A 232 1.91 -19.29 -27.30
C LEU A 232 2.22 -18.87 -28.73
N SER A 233 3.10 -17.89 -28.92
CA SER A 233 3.83 -17.82 -30.18
C SER A 233 4.89 -18.92 -30.17
N ASP A 234 4.61 -20.00 -30.90
CA ASP A 234 5.59 -21.00 -31.30
C ASP A 234 6.69 -20.27 -32.09
N MET A 235 7.68 -19.72 -31.40
CA MET A 235 8.89 -19.14 -32.02
C MET A 235 9.79 -20.28 -32.52
N LYS A 236 9.31 -20.97 -33.55
CA LYS A 236 10.10 -21.83 -34.41
C LYS A 236 11.01 -20.94 -35.25
N ASN A 237 12.13 -20.51 -34.68
CA ASN A 237 13.41 -20.30 -35.35
C ASN A 237 14.32 -19.44 -34.46
N HIS A 238 15.07 -20.14 -33.61
CA HIS A 238 16.46 -19.89 -33.21
C HIS A 238 16.64 -20.32 -31.75
N GLN A 239 17.34 -21.44 -31.56
CA GLN A 239 17.96 -21.88 -30.31
C GLN A 239 17.05 -21.82 -29.07
N ASN A 240 16.20 -22.85 -28.96
CA ASN A 240 15.72 -23.48 -27.72
C ASN A 240 15.74 -22.62 -26.46
N VAL A 241 14.79 -21.71 -26.33
CA VAL A 241 14.29 -21.28 -25.02
C VAL A 241 12.76 -21.32 -25.06
N LYS A 242 12.19 -22.49 -24.80
CA LYS A 242 10.82 -22.56 -24.28
C LYS A 242 10.87 -22.02 -22.85
N CYS A 243 10.55 -20.74 -22.66
CA CYS A 243 10.48 -20.17 -21.32
C CYS A 243 9.05 -20.28 -20.78
N TYR A 244 8.83 -21.31 -19.97
CA TYR A 244 7.85 -21.29 -18.89
C TYR A 244 8.62 -21.50 -17.60
N SER A 245 8.40 -20.67 -16.58
CA SER A 245 8.85 -21.01 -15.23
C SER A 245 7.71 -20.82 -14.23
N MET A 246 7.17 -21.95 -13.79
CA MET A 246 6.56 -22.17 -12.48
C MET A 246 7.52 -23.12 -11.76
N GLU A 247 8.38 -22.61 -10.89
CA GLU A 247 9.13 -23.48 -9.96
C GLU A 247 8.43 -23.52 -8.60
N ILE A 248 7.70 -24.63 -8.38
CA ILE A 248 7.20 -25.02 -7.07
C ILE A 248 8.34 -25.72 -6.34
N LYS A 249 9.12 -24.98 -5.56
CA LYS A 249 9.89 -25.54 -4.44
C LYS A 249 9.86 -24.57 -3.26
N THR A 250 8.95 -24.87 -2.34
CA THR A 250 8.95 -24.45 -0.93
C THR A 250 9.07 -22.94 -0.64
N GLY A 251 7.91 -22.28 -0.46
CA GLY A 251 7.75 -21.15 0.48
C GLY A 251 7.65 -19.74 -0.13
N ARG A 252 6.43 -19.16 -0.07
CA ARG A 252 6.04 -17.74 -0.26
C ARG A 252 6.22 -17.18 -1.68
N PHE A 253 5.12 -16.83 -2.35
CA PHE A 253 5.07 -16.50 -3.78
C PHE A 253 4.75 -15.04 -4.09
N GLY A 254 5.31 -14.55 -5.20
CA GLY A 254 4.99 -13.29 -5.86
C GLY A 254 4.90 -13.44 -7.38
N LEU A 255 3.89 -12.86 -8.04
CA LEU A 255 3.87 -12.72 -9.50
C LEU A 255 4.48 -11.36 -9.88
N VAL A 256 5.73 -11.40 -10.33
CA VAL A 256 6.44 -10.24 -10.87
C VAL A 256 6.46 -10.35 -12.39
N LEU A 257 5.62 -9.57 -13.08
CA LEU A 257 5.74 -9.44 -14.53
C LEU A 257 6.89 -8.48 -14.83
N ASN A 258 8.01 -8.98 -15.33
CA ASN A 258 9.19 -8.18 -15.65
C ASN A 258 9.51 -8.24 -17.15
N VAL A 259 9.47 -7.08 -17.81
CA VAL A 259 9.36 -6.96 -19.28
C VAL A 259 10.72 -6.87 -19.99
N GLU A 260 11.84 -6.65 -19.30
CA GLU A 260 13.13 -6.35 -19.97
C GLU A 260 13.76 -7.53 -20.75
N GLN A 261 13.12 -8.71 -20.84
CA GLN A 261 13.63 -9.86 -21.60
C GLN A 261 12.55 -10.72 -22.27
N ASN A 262 11.31 -10.24 -22.49
CA ASN A 262 10.20 -11.10 -22.94
C ASN A 262 10.05 -12.37 -22.07
N ARG A 263 10.15 -12.22 -20.73
CA ARG A 263 10.14 -13.34 -19.77
C ARG A 263 9.08 -13.14 -18.70
N LEU A 264 8.16 -14.10 -18.59
CA LEU A 264 7.31 -14.24 -17.41
C LEU A 264 8.12 -14.94 -16.31
N ASN A 265 8.54 -14.18 -15.30
CA ASN A 265 9.30 -14.73 -14.18
C ASN A 265 8.42 -14.78 -12.93
N LEU A 266 7.92 -15.96 -12.57
CA LEU A 266 7.52 -16.24 -11.20
C LEU A 266 8.80 -16.31 -10.38
N LYS A 267 9.22 -15.18 -9.83
CA LYS A 267 10.38 -15.17 -8.94
C LYS A 267 9.96 -15.69 -7.58
N ASN A 268 10.73 -16.66 -7.10
CA ASN A 268 10.77 -16.99 -5.68
C ASN A 268 11.33 -15.74 -4.97
N VAL A 269 10.51 -15.07 -4.16
CA VAL A 269 10.96 -13.90 -3.40
C VAL A 269 11.63 -14.43 -2.13
N ALA A 270 12.84 -14.93 -2.27
CA ALA A 270 13.69 -15.27 -1.14
C ALA A 270 14.30 -13.97 -0.58
N TYR A 271 13.83 -13.54 0.59
CA TYR A 271 14.55 -12.56 1.40
C TYR A 271 15.46 -13.29 2.40
N TYR A 272 16.74 -12.94 2.36
CA TYR A 272 17.74 -13.24 3.40
C TYR A 272 17.36 -12.62 4.74
#